data_AF-A0AAV3Y0T7-F1
#
_entry.id   AF-A0AAV3Y0T7-F1
#
_cell.length_a   1.000
_cell.length_b   1.000
_cell.length_c   1.000
_cell.angle_alpha   90.00
_cell.angle_beta   90.00
_cell.angle_gamma   90.00
#
_symmetry.space_group_name_H-M   'P 1'
#
loop_
_entity.id
_entity.type
_entity.pdbx_description
1 polymer ?
#
loop_
_entity_poly.entity_id
_entity_poly.type
_entity_poly.pdbx_seq_one_letter_code
_entity_poly.pdbx_strand_id
1 'polypeptide(L)'
;MLMRMVEMVMTIMKVIMMLMKNNGNNDDDDDDDDEGSDDGGEDDNLRMMMMKLVMMMNVVMIKPNGMVRVYKDPSAHKDVVTSHTLTKLNQHNYVHKMHGLLELEEMTRHAIVSRYNLACNVTITQFVDEKGAFFIGQNGDLFMKVTLAEALTSDSLAGQLFISNVQTALLAHTESTSKKVYEARLVHQGNYEYDGRGKDYVYLVVNAEAAKALCVSPGQNVQLEVQFQMDRTLFCRMHYALDSLSSTQIAFPDLLKFKADVQLLKNMASIGSTFLNEEQLIAVRHIVVQRNGYIPPLIMYGPFGTGKTQTLASATKALLFAQKDQVRILICTQSNSAADLYITKHLHTFFKENSGFKILRLNAEIRKINTVPPEVLKFCLCMNNMFAIPPKEQMMHYQLVLTTVENASILSSLQMHGVFTHIFIDEAGQ
;
A
#
# COMPACT_ATOMS: atom_id res chain seq x y z
N MET A 1 -7.62 12.64 2.31
CA MET A 1 -7.36 13.52 1.15
C MET A 1 -5.95 13.32 0.58
N LEU A 2 -4.90 13.10 1.39
CA LEU A 2 -3.54 12.79 0.89
C LEU A 2 -3.33 11.36 0.38
N MET A 3 -3.91 10.36 1.04
CA MET A 3 -4.01 9.02 0.48
C MET A 3 -4.75 8.98 -0.86
N ARG A 4 -5.47 10.07 -1.19
CA ARG A 4 -6.28 10.23 -2.40
C ARG A 4 -5.54 10.89 -3.56
N MET A 5 -4.22 10.90 -3.57
CA MET A 5 -3.46 11.44 -4.71
C MET A 5 -2.33 10.52 -5.15
N VAL A 6 -1.66 9.84 -4.21
CA VAL A 6 -0.41 9.15 -4.53
C VAL A 6 -0.67 7.89 -5.33
N GLU A 7 -1.34 6.88 -4.78
CA GLU A 7 -1.60 5.62 -5.51
C GLU A 7 -2.47 5.83 -6.76
N MET A 8 -3.29 6.88 -6.77
CA MET A 8 -4.14 7.21 -7.91
C MET A 8 -3.39 7.91 -9.05
N VAL A 9 -2.47 8.84 -8.74
CA VAL A 9 -1.57 9.44 -9.74
C VAL A 9 -0.57 8.41 -10.26
N MET A 10 -0.18 7.43 -9.44
CA MET A 10 0.72 6.34 -9.83
C MET A 10 0.09 5.39 -10.82
N THR A 11 -1.12 4.91 -10.53
CA THR A 11 -1.85 3.99 -11.41
C THR A 11 -2.31 4.71 -12.67
N ILE A 12 -2.73 5.98 -12.57
CA ILE A 12 -3.08 6.80 -13.75
C ILE A 12 -1.84 7.15 -14.58
N MET A 13 -0.69 7.49 -13.99
CA MET A 13 0.54 7.75 -14.76
C MET A 13 1.14 6.46 -15.34
N LYS A 14 1.09 5.31 -14.66
CA LYS A 14 1.51 4.02 -15.24
C LYS A 14 0.64 3.62 -16.43
N VAL A 15 -0.67 3.80 -16.32
CA VAL A 15 -1.63 3.55 -17.42
C VAL A 15 -1.45 4.58 -18.55
N ILE A 16 -1.27 5.87 -18.26
CA ILE A 16 -0.99 6.90 -19.28
C ILE A 16 0.36 6.66 -19.97
N MET A 17 1.41 6.25 -19.24
CA MET A 17 2.71 5.93 -19.84
C MET A 17 2.70 4.62 -20.65
N MET A 18 1.93 3.61 -20.25
CA MET A 18 1.70 2.40 -21.06
C MET A 18 0.91 2.72 -22.34
N LEU A 19 -0.14 3.54 -22.26
CA LEU A 19 -0.93 3.97 -23.42
C LEU A 19 -0.16 4.91 -24.37
N MET A 20 0.79 5.70 -23.85
CA MET A 20 1.65 6.58 -24.65
C MET A 20 2.82 5.82 -25.31
N LYS A 21 3.17 4.61 -24.84
CA LYS A 21 4.18 3.73 -25.48
C LYS A 21 3.61 2.89 -26.63
N ASN A 22 2.31 2.63 -26.65
CA ASN A 22 1.65 1.82 -27.69
C ASN A 22 1.13 2.63 -28.90
N ASN A 23 1.31 3.95 -28.93
CA ASN A 23 0.94 4.80 -30.08
C ASN A 23 2.13 5.20 -30.95
N GLY A 24 3.23 4.45 -30.89
CA GLY A 24 4.41 4.65 -31.70
C GLY A 24 4.94 3.33 -32.24
N ASN A 25 4.12 2.66 -33.05
CA ASN A 25 4.51 1.76 -34.15
C ASN A 25 3.26 1.06 -34.64
N ASN A 26 2.69 1.55 -35.73
CA ASN A 26 1.86 0.79 -36.66
C ASN A 26 2.05 1.45 -38.02
N ASP A 27 2.86 0.79 -38.84
CA ASP A 27 3.05 0.81 -40.30
C ASP A 27 4.12 -0.32 -40.44
N ASP A 28 3.97 -1.47 -41.08
CA ASP A 28 3.07 -1.98 -42.11
C ASP A 28 3.18 -3.54 -42.14
N ASP A 29 2.20 -4.17 -42.81
CA ASP A 29 2.22 -5.42 -43.61
C ASP A 29 2.24 -6.84 -42.98
N ASP A 30 1.07 -7.49 -43.18
CA ASP A 30 0.79 -8.76 -43.88
C ASP A 30 1.22 -10.17 -43.38
N ASP A 31 0.18 -11.01 -43.29
CA ASP A 31 0.02 -12.44 -43.65
C ASP A 31 0.95 -13.53 -43.07
N ASP A 32 0.37 -14.48 -42.31
CA ASP A 32 0.05 -15.84 -42.79
C ASP A 32 -0.43 -16.78 -41.64
N ASP A 33 -1.24 -17.75 -42.04
CA ASP A 33 -1.94 -18.79 -41.28
C ASP A 33 -1.05 -19.70 -40.38
N ASP A 34 -1.60 -20.22 -39.27
CA ASP A 34 -1.58 -21.67 -39.02
C ASP A 34 -2.57 -22.13 -37.91
N GLU A 35 -3.22 -23.25 -38.18
CA GLU A 35 -4.13 -23.99 -37.29
C GLU A 35 -3.38 -24.70 -36.15
N GLY A 36 -4.02 -24.93 -35.00
CA GLY A 36 -3.46 -25.86 -33.99
C GLY A 36 -4.07 -25.89 -32.60
N SER A 37 -5.05 -26.79 -32.43
CA SER A 37 -5.30 -27.66 -31.26
C SER A 37 -5.39 -27.08 -29.83
N ASP A 38 -6.64 -27.02 -29.35
CA ASP A 38 -7.17 -27.75 -28.17
C ASP A 38 -6.23 -28.05 -26.99
N ASP A 39 -6.32 -27.24 -25.93
CA ASP A 39 -5.79 -27.56 -24.59
C ASP A 39 -6.74 -27.06 -23.48
N GLY A 40 -8.03 -27.44 -23.57
CA GLY A 40 -9.08 -27.04 -22.63
C GLY A 40 -9.14 -27.85 -21.32
N GLY A 41 -8.17 -28.72 -21.04
CA GLY A 41 -8.26 -29.71 -19.95
C GLY A 41 -7.69 -29.28 -18.60
N GLU A 42 -6.57 -28.56 -18.59
CA GLU A 42 -5.89 -28.18 -17.33
C GLU A 42 -6.46 -26.90 -16.70
N ASP A 43 -6.91 -25.94 -17.54
CA ASP A 43 -7.42 -24.65 -17.08
C ASP A 43 -8.81 -24.76 -16.42
N ASP A 44 -9.61 -25.75 -16.81
CA ASP A 44 -10.93 -26.02 -16.22
C ASP A 44 -10.83 -26.69 -14.84
N ASN A 45 -9.83 -27.54 -14.59
CA ASN A 45 -9.59 -28.12 -13.26
C ASN A 45 -9.09 -27.06 -12.26
N LEU A 46 -8.20 -26.16 -12.69
CA LEU A 46 -7.73 -25.04 -11.88
C LEU A 46 -8.87 -24.06 -11.57
N ARG A 47 -9.73 -23.78 -12.57
CA ARG A 47 -10.98 -22.99 -12.39
C ARG A 47 -11.96 -23.66 -11.44
N MET A 48 -12.14 -24.98 -11.52
CA MET A 48 -13.04 -25.70 -10.63
C MET A 48 -12.54 -25.67 -9.17
N MET A 49 -11.22 -25.77 -8.97
CA MET A 49 -10.56 -25.67 -7.66
C MET A 49 -10.66 -24.26 -7.08
N MET A 50 -10.40 -23.22 -7.90
CA MET A 50 -10.63 -21.81 -7.54
C MET A 50 -12.07 -21.53 -7.11
N MET A 51 -13.07 -22.11 -7.80
CA MET A 51 -14.48 -21.92 -7.45
C MET A 51 -14.91 -22.72 -6.23
N LYS A 52 -14.27 -23.85 -5.92
CA LYS A 52 -14.75 -24.79 -4.89
C LYS A 52 -14.72 -24.21 -3.49
N LEU A 53 -13.61 -23.56 -3.07
CA LEU A 53 -13.54 -22.90 -1.76
C LEU A 53 -14.17 -21.50 -1.75
N VAL A 54 -14.10 -20.74 -2.85
CA VAL A 54 -14.69 -19.39 -2.94
C VAL A 54 -16.23 -19.45 -2.84
N MET A 55 -16.87 -20.54 -3.30
CA MET A 55 -18.32 -20.74 -3.16
C MET A 55 -18.76 -21.36 -1.81
N MET A 56 -17.83 -21.71 -0.92
CA MET A 56 -18.17 -22.21 0.42
C MET A 56 -18.50 -21.04 1.36
N MET A 57 -19.77 -20.59 1.30
CA MET A 57 -20.32 -19.41 2.02
C MET A 57 -20.33 -19.48 3.57
N ASN A 58 -19.58 -20.36 4.22
CA ASN A 58 -19.49 -20.41 5.69
C ASN A 58 -18.03 -20.45 6.15
N VAL A 59 -17.32 -19.33 5.97
CA VAL A 59 -16.00 -19.13 6.55
C VAL A 59 -16.15 -18.87 8.06
N VAL A 60 -15.54 -19.71 8.90
CA VAL A 60 -15.42 -19.42 10.34
C VAL A 60 -14.29 -18.39 10.50
N MET A 61 -14.63 -17.12 10.29
CA MET A 61 -13.70 -15.99 10.31
C MET A 61 -13.27 -15.64 11.75
N ILE A 62 -12.00 -15.30 11.92
CA ILE A 62 -11.61 -14.37 13.00
C ILE A 62 -12.16 -12.99 12.59
N LYS A 63 -12.93 -12.35 13.47
CA LYS A 63 -13.73 -11.14 13.21
C LYS A 63 -13.05 -10.19 12.20
N PRO A 64 -13.63 -9.96 11.01
CA PRO A 64 -13.03 -9.06 10.03
C PRO A 64 -13.04 -7.62 10.53
N ASN A 65 -11.92 -6.92 10.30
CA ASN A 65 -11.78 -5.48 10.54
C ASN A 65 -12.88 -4.70 9.80
N GLY A 66 -13.39 -3.64 10.43
CA GLY A 66 -14.64 -2.97 10.02
C GLY A 66 -14.70 -2.47 8.57
N MET A 67 -13.57 -2.11 7.94
CA MET A 67 -13.53 -1.64 6.54
C MET A 67 -13.75 -2.75 5.50
N VAL A 68 -13.26 -3.96 5.76
CA VAL A 68 -13.39 -5.12 4.86
C VAL A 68 -14.87 -5.56 4.74
N ARG A 69 -15.71 -5.18 5.71
CA ARG A 69 -17.16 -5.44 5.67
C ARG A 69 -17.94 -4.48 4.76
N VAL A 70 -17.39 -3.30 4.48
CA VAL A 70 -18.06 -2.26 3.69
C VAL A 70 -17.87 -2.50 2.20
N TYR A 71 -16.65 -2.91 1.79
CA TYR A 71 -16.31 -3.20 0.40
C TYR A 71 -16.34 -4.70 0.15
N LYS A 72 -17.34 -5.16 -0.61
CA LYS A 72 -17.49 -6.57 -0.98
C LYS A 72 -16.33 -7.03 -1.87
N ASP A 73 -16.12 -8.35 -1.94
CA ASP A 73 -15.22 -8.93 -2.94
C ASP A 73 -15.69 -8.53 -4.35
N PRO A 74 -14.75 -8.26 -5.29
CA PRO A 74 -15.12 -7.98 -6.67
C PRO A 74 -15.96 -9.14 -7.22
N SER A 75 -17.17 -8.86 -7.70
CA SER A 75 -18.00 -9.86 -8.38
C SER A 75 -17.44 -10.15 -9.77
N ALA A 76 -17.62 -11.38 -10.23
CA ALA A 76 -16.98 -11.97 -11.41
C ALA A 76 -16.79 -11.05 -12.64
N HIS A 77 -15.70 -11.32 -13.36
CA HIS A 77 -15.06 -10.62 -14.50
C HIS A 77 -15.96 -9.95 -15.57
N LYS A 78 -17.25 -10.27 -15.62
CA LYS A 78 -18.18 -9.84 -16.67
C LYS A 78 -18.70 -8.41 -16.51
N ASP A 79 -18.63 -7.82 -15.31
CA ASP A 79 -19.12 -6.46 -15.06
C ASP A 79 -18.02 -5.38 -15.00
N VAL A 80 -16.75 -5.77 -14.81
CA VAL A 80 -15.63 -4.83 -14.57
C VAL A 80 -15.10 -4.21 -15.87
N VAL A 81 -15.29 -4.87 -17.02
CA VAL A 81 -14.88 -4.36 -18.33
C VAL A 81 -16.11 -4.06 -19.17
N THR A 82 -16.80 -2.97 -18.83
CA THR A 82 -17.75 -2.34 -19.75
C THR A 82 -17.01 -1.38 -20.69
N SER A 83 -17.58 -1.09 -21.86
CA SER A 83 -17.11 -0.06 -22.82
C SER A 83 -16.73 1.29 -22.15
N HIS A 84 -17.25 1.56 -20.95
CA HIS A 84 -16.89 2.71 -20.13
C HIS A 84 -15.41 2.81 -19.76
N THR A 85 -14.66 1.70 -19.62
CA THR A 85 -13.22 1.73 -19.26
C THR A 85 -12.39 2.48 -20.31
N LEU A 86 -12.80 2.44 -21.58
CA LEU A 86 -12.11 3.08 -22.72
C LEU A 86 -12.35 4.60 -22.87
N THR A 87 -13.32 5.18 -22.15
CA THR A 87 -13.58 6.63 -22.26
C THR A 87 -12.50 7.46 -21.55
N LYS A 88 -12.21 8.67 -22.05
CA LYS A 88 -11.21 9.56 -21.42
C LYS A 88 -11.64 9.93 -19.98
N LEU A 89 -10.70 9.88 -19.03
CA LEU A 89 -10.93 10.33 -17.65
C LEU A 89 -11.26 11.83 -17.62
N ASN A 90 -12.27 12.19 -16.84
CA ASN A 90 -12.70 13.56 -16.59
C ASN A 90 -13.27 13.71 -15.16
N GLN A 91 -13.54 14.94 -14.76
CA GLN A 91 -14.01 15.28 -13.41
C GLN A 91 -15.32 14.57 -12.98
N HIS A 92 -16.15 14.12 -13.92
CA HIS A 92 -17.46 13.50 -13.65
C HIS A 92 -17.40 11.98 -13.60
N ASN A 93 -16.51 11.34 -14.35
CA ASN A 93 -16.38 9.89 -14.39
C ASN A 93 -15.21 9.33 -13.56
N TYR A 94 -14.39 10.21 -12.98
CA TYR A 94 -13.16 9.84 -12.27
C TYR A 94 -13.36 8.81 -11.17
N VAL A 95 -14.24 9.10 -10.21
CA VAL A 95 -14.45 8.25 -9.03
C VAL A 95 -14.88 6.86 -9.48
N HIS A 96 -15.98 6.78 -10.25
CA HIS A 96 -16.52 5.51 -10.74
C HIS A 96 -15.48 4.70 -11.55
N LYS A 97 -14.72 5.34 -12.45
CA LYS A 97 -13.68 4.64 -13.22
C LYS A 97 -12.54 4.13 -12.35
N MET A 98 -12.12 4.90 -11.34
CA MET A 98 -11.06 4.46 -10.45
C MET A 98 -11.50 3.27 -9.59
N HIS A 99 -12.78 3.18 -9.18
CA HIS A 99 -13.30 1.96 -8.54
C HIS A 99 -13.15 0.74 -9.46
N GLY A 100 -13.59 0.84 -10.72
CA GLY A 100 -13.47 -0.29 -11.67
C GLY A 100 -12.02 -0.69 -11.95
N LEU A 101 -11.08 0.27 -12.03
CA LEU A 101 -9.66 -0.03 -12.20
C LEU A 101 -9.06 -0.72 -10.96
N LEU A 102 -9.48 -0.33 -9.75
CA LEU A 102 -9.05 -0.98 -8.51
C LEU A 102 -9.59 -2.40 -8.42
N GLU A 103 -10.86 -2.63 -8.78
CA GLU A 103 -11.46 -3.96 -8.83
C GLU A 103 -10.72 -4.86 -9.84
N LEU A 104 -10.40 -4.34 -11.03
CA LEU A 104 -9.63 -5.07 -12.04
C LEU A 104 -8.23 -5.46 -11.55
N GLU A 105 -7.50 -4.52 -10.95
CA GLU A 105 -6.17 -4.77 -10.39
C GLU A 105 -6.23 -5.79 -9.24
N GLU A 106 -7.24 -5.67 -8.36
CA GLU A 106 -7.45 -6.59 -7.26
C GLU A 106 -7.72 -8.02 -7.77
N MET A 107 -8.59 -8.16 -8.76
CA MET A 107 -8.88 -9.45 -9.39
C MET A 107 -7.65 -10.05 -10.09
N THR A 108 -6.89 -9.23 -10.82
CA THR A 108 -5.68 -9.66 -11.53
C THR A 108 -4.63 -10.16 -10.55
N ARG A 109 -4.40 -9.45 -9.44
CA ARG A 109 -3.49 -9.89 -8.39
C ARG A 109 -3.98 -11.15 -7.68
N HIS A 110 -5.28 -11.25 -7.42
CA HIS A 110 -5.85 -12.46 -6.83
C HIS A 110 -5.62 -13.67 -7.73
N ALA A 111 -5.82 -13.54 -9.05
CA ALA A 111 -5.58 -14.59 -10.05
C ALA A 111 -4.10 -15.03 -10.13
N ILE A 112 -3.16 -14.12 -9.84
CA ILE A 112 -1.74 -14.47 -9.74
C ILE A 112 -1.47 -15.24 -8.45
N VAL A 113 -1.95 -14.76 -7.29
CA VAL A 113 -1.75 -15.41 -5.99
C VAL A 113 -2.34 -16.83 -5.97
N SER A 114 -3.48 -17.02 -6.61
CA SER A 114 -4.16 -18.31 -6.65
C SER A 114 -3.41 -19.40 -7.41
N ARG A 115 -2.36 -19.07 -8.17
CA ARG A 115 -1.46 -20.08 -8.77
C ARG A 115 -0.72 -20.90 -7.70
N TYR A 116 -0.59 -20.35 -6.50
CA TYR A 116 -0.02 -21.06 -5.36
C TYR A 116 -1.04 -21.94 -4.64
N ASN A 117 -2.34 -21.89 -4.97
CA ASN A 117 -3.34 -22.77 -4.37
C ASN A 117 -3.08 -24.21 -4.78
N LEU A 118 -3.27 -25.14 -3.86
CA LEU A 118 -2.94 -26.55 -4.09
C LEU A 118 -3.72 -27.48 -3.17
N ALA A 119 -3.86 -28.74 -3.58
CA ALA A 119 -4.15 -29.85 -2.66
C ALA A 119 -2.84 -30.56 -2.32
N CYS A 120 -2.59 -30.76 -1.03
CA CYS A 120 -1.36 -31.36 -0.56
C CYS A 120 -1.57 -32.21 0.70
N ASN A 121 -0.66 -33.17 0.90
CA ASN A 121 -0.57 -33.88 2.16
C ASN A 121 0.36 -33.10 3.10
N VAL A 122 -0.15 -32.74 4.27
CA VAL A 122 0.62 -31.99 5.28
C VAL A 122 0.77 -32.79 6.55
N THR A 123 1.95 -32.70 7.16
CA THR A 123 2.18 -33.20 8.51
C THR A 123 1.88 -32.11 9.52
N ILE A 124 1.04 -32.43 10.51
CA ILE A 124 0.64 -31.52 11.58
C ILE A 124 1.63 -31.63 12.74
N THR A 125 2.20 -30.50 13.16
CA THR A 125 3.19 -30.46 14.26
C THR A 125 2.79 -29.45 15.34
N GLN A 126 3.24 -29.68 16.57
CA GLN A 126 3.12 -28.70 17.66
C GLN A 126 4.27 -27.70 17.68
N PHE A 127 5.34 -27.98 16.94
CA PHE A 127 6.55 -27.17 16.91
C PHE A 127 7.13 -27.14 15.50
N VAL A 128 7.95 -26.12 15.26
CA VAL A 128 8.80 -26.00 14.09
C VAL A 128 10.24 -26.03 14.59
N ASP A 129 11.05 -26.89 13.97
CA ASP A 129 12.49 -26.98 14.20
C ASP A 129 13.19 -26.98 12.85
N GLU A 130 13.49 -25.79 12.32
CA GLU A 130 14.15 -25.63 11.03
C GLU A 130 15.07 -24.41 10.99
N LYS A 131 16.23 -24.57 10.34
CA LYS A 131 17.18 -23.47 10.06
C LYS A 131 17.58 -22.66 11.31
N GLY A 132 17.69 -23.32 12.46
CA GLY A 132 18.06 -22.68 13.73
C GLY A 132 16.91 -21.92 14.40
N ALA A 133 15.69 -21.98 13.87
CA ALA A 133 14.48 -21.51 14.54
C ALA A 133 13.76 -22.68 15.20
N PHE A 134 13.54 -22.58 16.52
CA PHE A 134 12.73 -23.50 17.29
C PHE A 134 11.61 -22.72 17.99
N PHE A 135 10.37 -23.04 17.67
CA PHE A 135 9.21 -22.47 18.36
C PHE A 135 8.08 -23.51 18.47
N ILE A 136 7.34 -23.41 19.57
CA ILE A 136 6.24 -24.30 19.93
C ILE A 136 4.94 -23.48 19.90
N GLY A 137 3.86 -24.12 19.46
CA GLY A 137 2.54 -23.51 19.37
C GLY A 137 2.08 -23.08 20.75
N GLN A 138 1.62 -21.84 20.88
CA GLN A 138 1.05 -21.35 22.12
C GLN A 138 -0.45 -21.64 22.13
N ASN A 139 -1.03 -21.89 23.30
CA ASN A 139 -2.50 -22.06 23.45
C ASN A 139 -3.14 -23.10 22.51
N GLY A 140 -2.40 -24.16 22.15
CA GLY A 140 -2.87 -25.24 21.29
C GLY A 140 -2.80 -24.94 19.79
N ASP A 141 -2.03 -23.93 19.37
CA ASP A 141 -1.68 -23.71 17.97
C ASP A 141 -0.98 -24.95 17.37
N LEU A 142 -1.32 -25.28 16.13
CA LEU A 142 -0.67 -26.34 15.36
C LEU A 142 -0.12 -25.77 14.05
N PHE A 143 1.03 -26.29 13.64
CA PHE A 143 1.72 -25.88 12.43
C PHE A 143 1.61 -26.94 11.34
N MET A 144 1.71 -26.48 10.10
CA MET A 144 1.80 -27.32 8.92
C MET A 144 2.79 -26.70 7.93
N LYS A 145 3.69 -27.54 7.42
CA LYS A 145 4.61 -27.17 6.34
C LYS A 145 3.96 -27.54 5.01
N VAL A 146 3.67 -26.52 4.20
CA VAL A 146 3.07 -26.67 2.87
C VAL A 146 4.17 -26.52 1.84
N THR A 147 4.46 -27.58 1.09
CA THR A 147 5.36 -27.52 -0.07
C THR A 147 4.60 -26.93 -1.26
N LEU A 148 5.13 -25.87 -1.84
CA LEU A 148 4.54 -25.14 -2.96
C LEU A 148 4.90 -25.83 -4.30
N ALA A 149 4.00 -25.73 -5.27
CA ALA A 149 4.25 -26.18 -6.64
C ALA A 149 5.17 -25.22 -7.41
N GLU A 150 5.03 -23.91 -7.14
CA GLU A 150 5.85 -22.85 -7.71
C GLU A 150 6.77 -22.25 -6.64
N ALA A 151 8.01 -21.91 -7.02
CA ALA A 151 8.95 -21.32 -6.08
C ALA A 151 8.57 -19.87 -5.71
N LEU A 152 8.67 -19.56 -4.43
CA LEU A 152 8.48 -18.24 -3.86
C LEU A 152 9.76 -17.40 -4.06
N THR A 153 9.93 -16.82 -5.24
CA THR A 153 11.12 -16.02 -5.58
C THR A 153 10.80 -14.52 -5.60
N SER A 154 11.74 -13.71 -5.10
CA SER A 154 11.66 -12.24 -5.22
C SER A 154 11.87 -11.75 -6.64
N ASP A 155 12.25 -12.61 -7.59
CA ASP A 155 12.53 -12.24 -8.97
C ASP A 155 11.29 -12.37 -9.86
N SER A 156 10.29 -13.14 -9.42
CA SER A 156 9.00 -13.25 -10.12
C SER A 156 7.99 -12.28 -9.54
N LEU A 157 7.11 -11.74 -10.41
CA LEU A 157 5.99 -10.90 -9.96
C LEU A 157 5.04 -11.67 -9.03
N ALA A 158 4.81 -12.95 -9.31
CA ALA A 158 3.95 -13.82 -8.49
C ALA A 158 4.53 -14.04 -7.09
N GLY A 159 5.82 -14.37 -6.99
CA GLY A 159 6.49 -14.56 -5.72
C GLY A 159 6.59 -13.27 -4.91
N GLN A 160 6.95 -12.14 -5.54
CA GLN A 160 6.93 -10.82 -4.89
C GLN A 160 5.54 -10.51 -4.31
N LEU A 161 4.50 -10.63 -5.12
CA LEU A 161 3.12 -10.35 -4.72
C LEU A 161 2.68 -11.25 -3.56
N PHE A 162 3.01 -12.54 -3.60
CA PHE A 162 2.69 -13.45 -2.51
C PHE A 162 3.41 -13.03 -1.22
N ILE A 163 4.72 -12.77 -1.29
CA ILE A 163 5.54 -12.36 -0.14
C ILE A 163 5.01 -11.06 0.48
N SER A 164 4.56 -10.10 -0.33
CA SER A 164 4.12 -8.80 0.16
C SER A 164 2.65 -8.76 0.59
N ASN A 165 1.78 -9.58 0.02
CA ASN A 165 0.32 -9.41 0.16
C ASN A 165 -0.42 -10.64 0.71
N VAL A 166 0.20 -11.79 0.93
CA VAL A 166 -0.47 -12.97 1.49
C VAL A 166 -0.12 -13.13 2.97
N GLN A 167 -1.14 -13.14 3.84
CA GLN A 167 -0.99 -13.34 5.29
C GLN A 167 -1.80 -14.52 5.83
N THR A 168 -2.81 -14.96 5.09
CA THR A 168 -3.73 -16.03 5.50
C THR A 168 -3.97 -17.00 4.36
N ALA A 169 -4.42 -18.20 4.71
CA ALA A 169 -4.91 -19.22 3.79
C ALA A 169 -6.20 -19.83 4.33
N LEU A 170 -7.07 -20.28 3.44
CA LEU A 170 -8.23 -21.09 3.78
C LEU A 170 -7.89 -22.56 3.59
N LEU A 171 -8.34 -23.38 4.53
CA LEU A 171 -8.09 -24.81 4.59
C LEU A 171 -9.40 -25.59 4.57
N ALA A 172 -9.43 -26.67 3.82
CA ALA A 172 -10.46 -27.70 3.86
C ALA A 172 -9.85 -29.08 3.60
N HIS A 173 -10.49 -30.16 4.05
CA HIS A 173 -10.09 -31.50 3.61
C HIS A 173 -10.48 -31.69 2.13
N THR A 174 -9.59 -32.26 1.32
CA THR A 174 -9.80 -32.45 -0.13
C THR A 174 -11.08 -33.23 -0.45
N GLU A 175 -11.42 -34.20 0.40
CA GLU A 175 -12.59 -35.08 0.26
C GLU A 175 -13.85 -34.56 0.98
N SER A 176 -13.76 -33.39 1.62
CA SER A 176 -14.88 -32.83 2.38
C SER A 176 -16.02 -32.38 1.48
N THR A 177 -17.22 -32.86 1.77
CA THR A 177 -18.49 -32.31 1.23
C THR A 177 -19.03 -31.15 2.07
N SER A 178 -18.40 -30.85 3.21
CA SER A 178 -18.77 -29.74 4.08
C SER A 178 -18.46 -28.40 3.41
N LYS A 179 -19.41 -27.46 3.45
CA LYS A 179 -19.22 -26.07 2.99
C LYS A 179 -18.46 -25.19 3.98
N LYS A 180 -17.65 -25.79 4.87
CA LYS A 180 -16.89 -25.09 5.90
C LYS A 180 -15.42 -25.09 5.52
N VAL A 181 -14.83 -23.92 5.62
CA VAL A 181 -13.39 -23.69 5.42
C VAL A 181 -12.84 -23.00 6.67
N TYR A 182 -11.55 -23.19 6.91
CA TYR A 182 -10.90 -22.77 8.14
C TYR A 182 -9.72 -21.86 7.82
N GLU A 183 -9.63 -20.73 8.50
CA GLU A 183 -8.53 -19.78 8.28
C GLU A 183 -7.27 -20.25 9.02
N ALA A 184 -6.16 -20.25 8.30
CA ALA A 184 -4.82 -20.38 8.83
C ALA A 184 -4.05 -19.09 8.55
N ARG A 185 -3.11 -18.74 9.43
CA ARG A 185 -2.18 -17.63 9.23
C ARG A 185 -0.85 -18.14 8.73
N LEU A 186 -0.15 -17.35 7.93
CA LEU A 186 1.25 -17.62 7.64
C LEU A 186 2.08 -17.36 8.91
N VAL A 187 3.08 -18.20 9.13
CA VAL A 187 4.13 -17.92 10.12
C VAL A 187 5.02 -16.81 9.54
N HIS A 188 5.20 -15.73 10.29
CA HIS A 188 6.00 -14.58 9.88
C HIS A 188 6.74 -13.97 11.08
N GLN A 189 7.71 -13.09 10.83
CA GLN A 189 8.53 -12.52 11.91
C GLN A 189 7.75 -11.71 12.97
N GLY A 190 6.48 -11.39 12.71
CA GLY A 190 5.62 -10.65 13.63
C GLY A 190 4.91 -11.55 14.65
N ASN A 191 4.72 -12.84 14.37
CA ASN A 191 4.03 -13.77 15.28
C ASN A 191 4.97 -14.79 15.94
N TYR A 192 6.03 -15.27 15.27
CA TYR A 192 6.96 -16.27 15.83
C TYR A 192 8.46 -15.91 15.66
N GLU A 193 8.79 -14.64 15.44
CA GLU A 193 10.18 -14.16 15.19
C GLU A 193 10.93 -14.87 14.04
N TYR A 194 10.23 -15.69 13.27
CA TYR A 194 10.73 -16.47 12.15
C TYR A 194 9.88 -16.19 10.92
N ASP A 195 10.54 -16.00 9.77
CA ASP A 195 9.81 -15.96 8.50
C ASP A 195 9.55 -17.40 8.04
N GLY A 196 8.29 -17.83 8.13
CA GLY A 196 7.86 -19.18 7.76
C GLY A 196 7.89 -19.48 6.26
N ARG A 197 8.36 -18.55 5.44
CA ARG A 197 8.39 -18.66 3.98
C ARG A 197 9.78 -19.08 3.51
N GLY A 198 9.86 -20.28 2.93
CA GLY A 198 11.01 -20.78 2.20
C GLY A 198 10.89 -20.57 0.69
N LYS A 199 11.88 -21.06 -0.07
CA LYS A 199 11.87 -20.98 -1.54
C LYS A 199 10.74 -21.80 -2.15
N ASP A 200 10.42 -22.94 -1.56
CA ASP A 200 9.52 -23.96 -2.08
C ASP A 200 8.50 -24.43 -1.02
N TYR A 201 8.41 -23.71 0.10
CA TYR A 201 7.48 -24.04 1.16
C TYR A 201 7.02 -22.82 1.95
N VAL A 202 5.89 -22.95 2.62
CA VAL A 202 5.42 -22.01 3.63
C VAL A 202 4.95 -22.74 4.89
N TYR A 203 5.13 -22.12 6.04
CA TYR A 203 4.52 -22.55 7.29
C TYR A 203 3.20 -21.84 7.51
N LEU A 204 2.15 -22.62 7.75
CA LEU A 204 0.86 -22.14 8.21
C LEU A 204 0.66 -22.52 9.68
N VAL A 205 -0.08 -21.69 10.41
CA VAL A 205 -0.52 -21.94 11.77
C VAL A 205 -2.04 -21.84 11.86
N VAL A 206 -2.64 -22.82 12.54
CA VAL A 206 -4.05 -22.82 12.94
C VAL A 206 -4.14 -22.79 14.46
N ASN A 207 -5.11 -22.04 14.98
CA ASN A 207 -5.34 -22.02 16.43
C ASN A 207 -6.07 -23.29 16.91
N ALA A 208 -6.16 -23.48 18.22
CA ALA A 208 -6.79 -24.67 18.81
C ALA A 208 -8.26 -24.89 18.37
N GLU A 209 -9.03 -23.82 18.16
CA GLU A 209 -10.42 -23.91 17.72
C GLU A 209 -10.52 -24.42 16.28
N ALA A 210 -9.73 -23.82 15.37
CA ALA A 210 -9.65 -24.23 13.97
C ALA A 210 -9.07 -25.64 13.85
N ALA A 211 -8.04 -26.00 14.62
CA ALA A 211 -7.46 -27.33 14.67
C ALA A 211 -8.49 -28.39 15.08
N LYS A 212 -9.27 -28.12 16.14
CA LYS A 212 -10.34 -29.00 16.60
C LYS A 212 -11.44 -29.15 15.56
N ALA A 213 -11.83 -28.05 14.90
CA ALA A 213 -12.89 -28.05 13.90
C ALA A 213 -12.46 -28.71 12.56
N LEU A 214 -11.17 -28.59 12.21
CA LEU A 214 -10.52 -29.35 11.14
C LEU A 214 -10.30 -30.83 11.51
N CYS A 215 -10.53 -31.24 12.76
CA CYS A 215 -10.26 -32.58 13.27
C CYS A 215 -8.79 -33.01 13.07
N VAL A 216 -7.85 -32.08 13.23
CA VAL A 216 -6.41 -32.36 13.11
C VAL A 216 -5.72 -32.45 14.46
N SER A 217 -4.68 -33.28 14.54
CA SER A 217 -3.89 -33.51 15.74
C SER A 217 -2.41 -33.69 15.42
N PRO A 218 -1.51 -33.43 16.37
CA PRO A 218 -0.07 -33.55 16.16
C PRO A 218 0.36 -34.95 15.69
N GLY A 219 1.32 -35.01 14.77
CA GLY A 219 1.85 -36.24 14.20
C GLY A 219 0.96 -36.86 13.11
N GLN A 220 -0.22 -36.28 12.83
CA GLN A 220 -1.07 -36.74 11.74
C GLN A 220 -0.59 -36.22 10.39
N ASN A 221 -0.81 -37.04 9.35
CA ASN A 221 -0.72 -36.64 7.96
C ASN A 221 -2.13 -36.50 7.40
N VAL A 222 -2.43 -35.35 6.79
CA VAL A 222 -3.78 -34.99 6.37
C VAL A 222 -3.73 -34.39 4.98
N GLN A 223 -4.66 -34.79 4.11
CA GLN A 223 -4.84 -34.18 2.80
C GLN A 223 -5.72 -32.94 2.91
N LEU A 224 -5.15 -31.78 2.60
CA LEU A 224 -5.83 -30.50 2.66
C LEU A 224 -5.78 -29.82 1.29
N GLU A 225 -6.86 -29.11 0.99
CA GLU A 225 -6.90 -28.06 -0.01
C GLU A 225 -6.54 -26.73 0.67
N VAL A 226 -5.55 -26.04 0.12
CA VAL A 226 -4.99 -24.80 0.64
C VAL A 226 -5.24 -23.68 -0.38
N GLN A 227 -5.99 -22.66 0.04
CA GLN A 227 -6.26 -21.49 -0.77
C GLN A 227 -5.71 -20.22 -0.12
N PHE A 228 -4.62 -19.69 -0.67
CA PHE A 228 -4.00 -18.47 -0.18
C PHE A 228 -4.89 -17.25 -0.42
N GLN A 229 -4.97 -16.40 0.61
CA GLN A 229 -5.81 -15.20 0.61
C GLN A 229 -4.94 -13.95 0.50
N MET A 230 -5.20 -13.16 -0.54
CA MET A 230 -4.60 -11.85 -0.69
C MET A 230 -5.20 -10.86 0.30
N ASP A 231 -4.35 -10.06 0.96
CA ASP A 231 -4.79 -8.97 1.82
C ASP A 231 -5.40 -7.83 0.98
N ARG A 232 -6.72 -7.68 1.13
CA ARG A 232 -7.54 -6.69 0.45
C ARG A 232 -7.54 -5.33 1.15
N THR A 233 -6.89 -5.20 2.32
CA THR A 233 -6.94 -4.00 3.16
C THR A 233 -6.52 -2.75 2.39
N LEU A 234 -5.48 -2.85 1.54
CA LEU A 234 -5.01 -1.72 0.73
C LEU A 234 -6.07 -1.28 -0.29
N PHE A 235 -6.69 -2.22 -1.01
CA PHE A 235 -7.76 -1.93 -1.97
C PHE A 235 -8.98 -1.31 -1.31
N CYS A 236 -9.41 -1.86 -0.16
CA CYS A 236 -10.50 -1.29 0.63
C CYS A 236 -10.21 0.15 1.06
N ARG A 237 -8.95 0.45 1.45
CA ARG A 237 -8.53 1.82 1.80
C ARG A 237 -8.56 2.74 0.58
N MET A 238 -8.15 2.27 -0.60
CA MET A 238 -8.21 3.05 -1.84
C MET A 238 -9.66 3.35 -2.27
N HIS A 239 -10.57 2.38 -2.18
CA HIS A 239 -12.00 2.62 -2.42
C HIS A 239 -12.58 3.64 -1.42
N TYR A 240 -12.30 3.49 -0.13
CA TYR A 240 -12.68 4.47 0.88
C TYR A 240 -12.12 5.87 0.58
N ALA A 241 -10.88 5.92 0.08
CA ALA A 241 -10.22 7.16 -0.31
C ALA A 241 -10.99 7.85 -1.44
N LEU A 242 -11.43 7.10 -2.46
CA LEU A 242 -12.24 7.58 -3.58
C LEU A 242 -13.61 8.08 -3.14
N ASP A 243 -14.37 7.27 -2.39
CA ASP A 243 -15.72 7.61 -1.91
C ASP A 243 -15.72 8.88 -1.07
N SER A 244 -14.64 9.09 -0.33
CA SER A 244 -14.55 10.22 0.58
C SER A 244 -14.13 11.53 -0.14
N LEU A 245 -13.84 11.52 -1.45
CA LEU A 245 -13.51 12.71 -2.25
C LEU A 245 -14.69 13.68 -2.28
N SER A 246 -14.52 14.88 -1.69
CA SER A 246 -15.50 15.95 -1.78
C SER A 246 -15.46 16.70 -3.11
N SER A 247 -14.35 16.60 -3.84
CA SER A 247 -14.11 17.29 -5.11
C SER A 247 -13.00 16.60 -5.89
N THR A 248 -13.13 16.56 -7.22
CA THR A 248 -12.13 16.03 -8.15
C THR A 248 -11.16 17.11 -8.66
N GLN A 249 -11.27 18.36 -8.19
CA GLN A 249 -10.41 19.48 -8.60
C GLN A 249 -8.93 19.30 -8.31
N ILE A 250 -8.57 18.35 -7.44
CA ILE A 250 -7.18 17.97 -7.22
C ILE A 250 -6.63 17.17 -8.41
N ALA A 251 -7.42 16.24 -8.96
CA ALA A 251 -7.04 15.45 -10.14
C ALA A 251 -7.28 16.23 -11.44
N PHE A 252 -8.31 17.08 -11.48
CA PHE A 252 -8.65 17.95 -12.60
C PHE A 252 -8.70 19.42 -12.15
N PRO A 253 -7.53 20.04 -11.92
CA PRO A 253 -7.49 21.43 -11.51
C PRO A 253 -7.98 22.36 -12.62
N ASP A 254 -8.70 23.41 -12.22
CA ASP A 254 -9.14 24.46 -13.11
C ASP A 254 -8.03 25.50 -13.27
N LEU A 255 -7.12 25.24 -14.22
CA LEU A 255 -5.96 26.08 -14.46
C LEU A 255 -6.33 27.51 -14.91
N LEU A 256 -7.55 27.73 -15.41
CA LEU A 256 -8.02 29.08 -15.79
C LEU A 256 -8.27 29.97 -14.57
N LYS A 257 -8.54 29.37 -13.40
CA LYS A 257 -8.69 30.10 -12.13
C LYS A 257 -7.34 30.46 -11.51
N PHE A 258 -6.25 29.84 -11.95
CA PHE A 258 -4.93 30.12 -11.41
C PHE A 258 -4.38 31.42 -11.99
N LYS A 259 -4.16 32.41 -11.12
CA LYS A 259 -3.51 33.67 -11.48
C LYS A 259 -2.08 33.66 -10.96
N ALA A 260 -1.11 33.50 -11.87
CA ALA A 260 0.29 33.59 -11.52
C ALA A 260 0.67 35.05 -11.20
N ASP A 261 0.95 35.33 -9.92
CA ASP A 261 1.50 36.62 -9.53
C ASP A 261 3.04 36.62 -9.66
N VAL A 262 3.50 37.10 -10.82
CA VAL A 262 4.92 37.17 -11.17
C VAL A 262 5.68 38.17 -10.27
N GLN A 263 5.00 39.19 -9.73
CA GLN A 263 5.65 40.18 -8.87
C GLN A 263 5.92 39.61 -7.47
N LEU A 264 4.98 38.83 -6.93
CA LEU A 264 5.21 38.12 -5.66
C LEU A 264 6.40 37.14 -5.75
N LEU A 265 6.58 36.47 -6.88
CA LEU A 265 7.72 35.57 -7.09
C LEU A 265 9.06 36.32 -7.16
N LYS A 266 9.08 37.51 -7.78
CA LYS A 266 10.28 38.38 -7.83
C LYS A 266 10.68 38.89 -6.45
N ASN A 267 9.72 39.23 -5.61
CA ASN A 267 9.98 39.67 -4.23
C ASN A 267 10.58 38.57 -3.34
N MET A 268 10.40 37.30 -3.72
CA MET A 268 10.96 36.14 -3.03
C MET A 268 12.38 35.76 -3.50
N ALA A 269 13.02 36.62 -4.31
CA ALA A 269 14.41 36.45 -4.72
C ALA A 269 15.40 36.37 -3.53
N SER A 270 15.03 36.93 -2.37
CA SER A 270 15.79 36.85 -1.12
C SER A 270 15.87 35.44 -0.50
N ILE A 271 14.96 34.53 -0.87
CA ILE A 271 15.15 33.10 -0.61
C ILE A 271 16.23 32.62 -1.57
N GLY A 272 17.45 32.56 -1.05
CA GLY A 272 18.63 32.00 -1.69
C GLY A 272 19.07 30.72 -1.00
N SER A 273 19.77 29.86 -1.73
CA SER A 273 20.46 28.70 -1.18
C SER A 273 21.76 28.50 -1.92
N THR A 274 22.85 28.23 -1.21
CA THR A 274 24.13 27.83 -1.80
C THR A 274 24.14 26.36 -2.23
N PHE A 275 23.09 25.60 -1.92
CA PHE A 275 23.01 24.15 -2.12
C PHE A 275 21.95 23.71 -3.14
N LEU A 276 21.11 24.64 -3.62
CA LEU A 276 20.08 24.37 -4.62
C LEU A 276 20.47 25.03 -5.94
N ASN A 277 20.12 24.38 -7.05
CA ASN A 277 20.22 25.01 -8.36
C ASN A 277 19.03 25.97 -8.61
N GLU A 278 19.08 26.75 -9.69
CA GLU A 278 18.04 27.75 -10.00
C GLU A 278 16.65 27.13 -10.18
N GLU A 279 16.52 25.97 -10.83
CA GLU A 279 15.22 25.31 -11.03
C GLU A 279 14.59 24.87 -9.71
N GLN A 280 15.39 24.27 -8.82
CA GLN A 280 14.98 23.89 -7.48
C GLN A 280 14.60 25.12 -6.65
N LEU A 281 15.36 26.22 -6.79
CA LEU A 281 15.09 27.46 -6.09
C LEU A 281 13.78 28.12 -6.56
N ILE A 282 13.50 28.09 -7.87
CA ILE A 282 12.22 28.50 -8.44
C ILE A 282 11.09 27.67 -7.82
N ALA A 283 11.23 26.35 -7.75
CA ALA A 283 10.22 25.49 -7.13
C ALA A 283 10.00 25.83 -5.64
N VAL A 284 11.07 26.04 -4.87
CA VAL A 284 10.97 26.47 -3.45
C VAL A 284 10.25 27.80 -3.34
N ARG A 285 10.60 28.82 -4.13
CA ARG A 285 9.92 30.12 -4.14
C ARG A 285 8.44 29.98 -4.47
N HIS A 286 8.11 29.12 -5.44
CA HIS A 286 6.73 28.82 -5.80
C HIS A 286 5.92 28.18 -4.68
N ILE A 287 6.55 27.32 -3.87
CA ILE A 287 5.89 26.67 -2.73
C ILE A 287 5.71 27.64 -1.56
N VAL A 288 6.73 28.47 -1.26
CA VAL A 288 6.74 29.31 -0.06
C VAL A 288 5.86 30.56 -0.21
N VAL A 289 5.70 31.06 -1.44
CA VAL A 289 4.94 32.29 -1.67
C VAL A 289 3.46 32.12 -1.29
N GLN A 290 2.99 32.97 -0.39
CA GLN A 290 1.58 33.03 -0.04
C GLN A 290 0.79 33.57 -1.23
N ARG A 291 -0.26 32.85 -1.63
CA ARG A 291 -1.18 33.29 -2.68
C ARG A 291 -2.59 33.34 -2.12
N ASN A 292 -3.33 34.35 -2.56
CA ASN A 292 -4.75 34.45 -2.31
C ASN A 292 -5.52 33.79 -3.45
N GLY A 293 -6.58 33.04 -3.13
CA GLY A 293 -7.46 32.41 -4.11
C GLY A 293 -7.09 30.97 -4.46
N TYR A 294 -7.42 30.56 -5.69
CA TYR A 294 -7.28 29.18 -6.15
C TYR A 294 -5.82 28.83 -6.45
N ILE A 295 -5.31 27.75 -5.83
CA ILE A 295 -3.97 27.23 -6.05
C ILE A 295 -4.10 25.77 -6.51
N PRO A 296 -3.73 25.45 -7.76
CA PRO A 296 -3.73 24.07 -8.24
C PRO A 296 -2.57 23.28 -7.59
N PRO A 297 -2.66 21.94 -7.52
CA PRO A 297 -1.54 21.11 -7.09
C PRO A 297 -0.30 21.33 -7.97
N LEU A 298 0.88 21.37 -7.33
CA LEU A 298 2.17 21.48 -8.02
C LEU A 298 2.77 20.09 -8.23
N ILE A 299 3.13 19.77 -9.47
CA ILE A 299 3.86 18.54 -9.82
C ILE A 299 5.32 18.90 -10.08
N MET A 300 6.21 18.28 -9.30
CA MET A 300 7.65 18.37 -9.51
C MET A 300 8.14 17.08 -10.14
N TYR A 301 8.53 17.14 -11.42
CA TYR A 301 9.03 15.99 -12.16
C TYR A 301 10.53 16.12 -12.42
N GLY A 302 11.19 14.99 -12.67
CA GLY A 302 12.61 14.94 -13.02
C GLY A 302 13.19 13.54 -12.80
N PRO A 303 14.30 13.19 -13.49
CA PRO A 303 14.99 11.92 -13.31
C PRO A 303 15.37 11.59 -11.85
N PHE A 304 15.80 10.35 -11.63
CA PHE A 304 16.38 9.96 -10.35
C PHE A 304 17.61 10.83 -10.03
N GLY A 305 17.80 11.20 -8.76
CA GLY A 305 18.96 11.98 -8.32
C GLY A 305 18.89 13.50 -8.54
N THR A 306 17.82 14.05 -9.13
CA THR A 306 17.70 15.51 -9.36
C THR A 306 17.33 16.35 -8.11
N GLY A 307 17.44 15.77 -6.91
CA GLY A 307 17.23 16.50 -5.66
C GLY A 307 15.78 16.92 -5.38
N LYS A 308 14.76 16.23 -5.92
CA LYS A 308 13.34 16.50 -5.63
C LYS A 308 13.04 16.52 -4.12
N THR A 309 13.44 15.46 -3.41
CA THR A 309 13.35 15.37 -1.94
C THR A 309 14.04 16.53 -1.24
N GLN A 310 15.26 16.89 -1.68
CA GLN A 310 16.02 18.02 -1.12
C GLN A 310 15.33 19.36 -1.36
N THR A 311 14.64 19.50 -2.50
CA THR A 311 13.87 20.69 -2.85
C THR A 311 12.63 20.82 -1.95
N LEU A 312 11.86 19.73 -1.77
CA LEU A 312 10.73 19.70 -0.84
C LEU A 312 11.16 19.96 0.60
N ALA A 313 12.31 19.41 1.03
CA ALA A 313 12.83 19.64 2.37
C ALA A 313 13.27 21.10 2.56
N SER A 314 13.89 21.70 1.54
CA SER A 314 14.25 23.12 1.57
C SER A 314 13.03 24.03 1.62
N ALA A 315 11.97 23.70 0.86
CA ALA A 315 10.69 24.39 0.93
C ALA A 315 10.05 24.28 2.32
N THR A 316 10.12 23.09 2.94
CA THR A 316 9.64 22.85 4.31
C THR A 316 10.34 23.79 5.30
N LYS A 317 11.68 23.88 5.25
CA LYS A 317 12.47 24.77 6.11
C LYS A 317 12.11 26.23 5.91
N ALA A 318 12.01 26.66 4.65
CA ALA A 318 11.67 28.04 4.29
C ALA A 318 10.27 28.43 4.76
N LEU A 319 9.27 27.55 4.60
CA LEU A 319 7.92 27.76 5.10
C LEU A 319 7.88 27.90 6.63
N LEU A 320 8.57 27.00 7.35
CA LEU A 320 8.61 27.03 8.82
C LEU A 320 9.24 28.33 9.34
N PHE A 321 10.30 28.84 8.69
CA PHE A 321 10.90 30.13 9.06
C PHE A 321 10.02 31.33 8.71
N ALA A 322 9.43 31.34 7.52
CA ALA A 322 8.68 32.50 7.03
C ALA A 322 7.33 32.69 7.75
N GLN A 323 6.70 31.60 8.22
CA GLN A 323 5.29 31.61 8.62
C GLN A 323 5.02 30.70 9.84
N LYS A 324 5.88 30.81 10.86
CA LYS A 324 5.94 29.90 12.02
C LYS A 324 4.58 29.57 12.67
N ASP A 325 3.70 30.55 12.81
CA ASP A 325 2.42 30.38 13.55
C ASP A 325 1.23 30.00 12.65
N GLN A 326 1.39 30.05 11.32
CA GLN A 326 0.30 29.82 10.36
C GLN A 326 0.48 28.55 9.54
N VAL A 327 1.69 27.96 9.54
CA VAL A 327 2.01 26.80 8.70
C VAL A 327 1.89 25.49 9.46
N ARG A 328 1.15 24.55 8.87
CA ARG A 328 1.15 23.13 9.23
C ARG A 328 1.39 22.29 8.00
N ILE A 329 2.49 21.54 8.01
CA ILE A 329 2.97 20.77 6.86
C ILE A 329 2.73 19.29 7.13
N LEU A 330 2.18 18.58 6.15
CA LEU A 330 2.13 17.13 6.11
C LEU A 330 3.03 16.63 5.00
N ILE A 331 4.02 15.80 5.33
CA ILE A 331 4.89 15.12 4.38
C ILE A 331 4.51 13.64 4.37
N CYS A 332 4.20 13.12 3.18
CA CYS A 332 3.96 11.71 2.94
C CYS A 332 5.05 11.12 2.05
N THR A 333 5.64 10.00 2.48
CA THR A 333 6.58 9.20 1.68
C THR A 333 5.97 7.85 1.32
N GLN A 334 6.51 7.20 0.29
CA GLN A 334 6.01 5.87 -0.13
C GLN A 334 6.40 4.76 0.85
N SER A 335 7.58 4.85 1.49
CA SER A 335 8.06 3.85 2.44
C SER A 335 8.48 4.43 3.79
N ASN A 336 8.51 3.56 4.80
CA ASN A 336 9.01 3.89 6.13
C ASN A 336 10.49 4.29 6.10
N SER A 337 11.32 3.58 5.33
CA SER A 337 12.73 3.89 5.15
C SER A 337 12.95 5.25 4.50
N ALA A 338 12.15 5.61 3.48
CA ALA A 338 12.21 6.93 2.85
C ALA A 338 11.88 8.06 3.84
N ALA A 339 10.86 7.86 4.67
CA ALA A 339 10.48 8.83 5.70
C ALA A 339 11.58 9.03 6.76
N ASP A 340 12.20 7.94 7.21
CA ASP A 340 13.28 8.02 8.19
C ASP A 340 14.52 8.69 7.59
N LEU A 341 14.86 8.35 6.34
CA LEU A 341 15.92 9.00 5.58
C LEU A 341 15.66 10.49 5.37
N TYR A 342 14.40 10.87 5.14
CA TYR A 342 13.98 12.26 5.02
C TYR A 342 14.36 13.06 6.26
N ILE A 343 14.09 12.47 7.44
CA ILE A 343 14.46 13.08 8.72
C ILE A 343 15.98 13.15 8.85
N THR A 344 16.67 12.02 8.75
CA THR A 344 18.12 11.94 9.05
C THR A 344 18.95 12.81 8.10
N LYS A 345 18.65 12.80 6.80
CA LYS A 345 19.44 13.53 5.79
C LYS A 345 19.03 14.99 5.63
N HIS A 346 17.75 15.32 5.78
CA HIS A 346 17.28 16.64 5.37
C HIS A 346 16.77 17.51 6.51
N LEU A 347 16.23 16.94 7.59
CA LEU A 347 15.53 17.70 8.62
C LEU A 347 16.24 17.68 9.99
N HIS A 348 17.04 16.66 10.29
CA HIS A 348 17.60 16.44 11.63
C HIS A 348 18.42 17.63 12.14
N THR A 349 19.41 18.10 11.36
CA THR A 349 20.25 19.25 11.72
C THR A 349 19.42 20.51 11.94
N PHE A 350 18.44 20.75 11.06
CA PHE A 350 17.56 21.91 11.13
C PHE A 350 16.75 21.94 12.43
N PHE A 351 16.10 20.83 12.81
CA PHE A 351 15.31 20.76 14.04
C PHE A 351 16.17 20.72 15.30
N LYS A 352 17.39 20.20 15.22
CA LYS A 352 18.36 20.28 16.31
C LYS A 352 18.75 21.72 16.63
N GLU A 353 18.96 22.54 15.60
CA GLU A 353 19.30 23.96 15.72
C GLU A 353 18.09 24.84 16.05
N ASN A 354 16.88 24.39 15.69
CA ASN A 354 15.64 25.16 15.84
C ASN A 354 14.62 24.39 16.71
N SER A 355 14.97 24.16 17.98
CA SER A 355 14.17 23.38 18.94
C SER A 355 12.77 23.92 19.23
N GLY A 356 12.47 25.15 18.80
CA GLY A 356 11.14 25.76 18.92
C GLY A 356 10.10 25.20 17.95
N PHE A 357 10.49 24.39 16.96
CA PHE A 357 9.55 23.77 16.04
C PHE A 357 9.13 22.37 16.50
N LYS A 358 7.84 22.07 16.40
CA LYS A 358 7.30 20.74 16.75
C LYS A 358 7.11 19.88 15.51
N ILE A 359 7.87 18.79 15.44
CA ILE A 359 7.79 17.76 14.39
C ILE A 359 7.29 16.43 14.98
N LEU A 360 6.49 15.71 14.21
CA LEU A 360 6.06 14.34 14.50
C LEU A 360 6.40 13.41 13.33
N ARG A 361 7.17 12.35 13.60
CA ARG A 361 7.24 11.16 12.75
C ARG A 361 6.13 10.20 13.18
N LEU A 362 5.05 10.16 12.39
CA LEU A 362 3.89 9.31 12.66
C LEU A 362 4.08 7.95 11.99
N ASN A 363 4.38 6.93 12.79
CA ASN A 363 4.52 5.52 12.36
C ASN A 363 3.22 4.75 12.58
N ALA A 364 3.05 3.63 11.87
CA ALA A 364 2.01 2.66 12.18
C ALA A 364 2.33 1.96 13.51
N GLU A 365 1.32 1.66 14.32
CA GLU A 365 1.48 1.02 15.64
C GLU A 365 2.19 -0.34 15.53
N ILE A 366 1.94 -1.06 14.43
CA ILE A 366 2.55 -2.37 14.13
C ILE A 366 4.04 -2.31 13.77
N ARG A 367 4.61 -1.12 13.53
CA ARG A 367 6.02 -0.99 13.14
C ARG A 367 6.91 -1.29 14.34
N LYS A 368 7.90 -2.17 14.15
CA LYS A 368 8.86 -2.51 15.22
C LYS A 368 9.81 -1.33 15.51
N ILE A 369 9.92 -0.93 16.77
CA ILE A 369 10.75 0.21 17.21
C ILE A 369 12.23 0.02 16.85
N ASN A 370 12.75 -1.20 16.97
CA ASN A 370 14.16 -1.52 16.69
C ASN A 370 14.57 -1.33 15.22
N THR A 371 13.61 -1.14 14.30
CA THR A 371 13.87 -0.84 12.89
C THR A 371 14.06 0.65 12.61
N VAL A 372 13.88 1.51 13.62
CA VAL A 372 13.92 2.97 13.47
C VAL A 372 15.23 3.52 14.02
N PRO A 373 15.96 4.38 13.28
CA PRO A 373 17.19 4.98 13.76
C PRO A 373 16.99 5.79 15.06
N PRO A 374 17.93 5.74 16.03
CA PRO A 374 17.81 6.46 17.30
C PRO A 374 17.57 7.96 17.18
N GLU A 375 18.15 8.60 16.16
CA GLU A 375 17.94 10.01 15.86
C GLU A 375 16.53 10.33 15.35
N VAL A 376 15.85 9.37 14.73
CA VAL A 376 14.46 9.49 14.26
C VAL A 376 13.48 9.26 15.40
N LEU A 377 13.78 8.34 16.32
CA LEU A 377 12.94 8.03 17.49
C LEU A 377 12.62 9.27 18.35
N LYS A 378 13.51 10.27 18.36
CA LYS A 378 13.31 11.56 19.04
C LYS A 378 12.11 12.36 18.52
N PHE A 379 11.65 12.06 17.32
CA PHE A 379 10.50 12.70 16.68
C PHE A 379 9.26 11.80 16.66
N CYS A 380 9.35 10.57 17.17
CA CYS A 380 8.23 9.64 17.25
C CYS A 380 7.48 9.80 18.58
N LEU A 381 6.19 9.48 18.58
CA LEU A 381 5.45 9.24 19.81
C LEU A 381 5.45 7.74 20.11
N CYS A 382 5.98 7.35 21.26
CA CYS A 382 6.04 5.97 21.71
C CYS A 382 5.41 5.82 23.09
N MET A 383 4.60 4.77 23.29
CA MET A 383 4.02 4.38 24.57
C MET A 383 4.19 2.87 24.74
N ASN A 384 4.66 2.42 25.91
CA ASN A 384 4.84 1.00 26.24
C ASN A 384 5.63 0.20 25.17
N ASN A 385 6.72 0.78 24.66
CA ASN A 385 7.56 0.17 23.62
C ASN A 385 6.84 -0.10 22.30
N MET A 386 5.75 0.62 22.02
CA MET A 386 5.05 0.64 20.74
C MET A 386 4.88 2.10 20.26
N PHE A 387 4.73 2.29 18.95
CA PHE A 387 4.35 3.60 18.42
C PHE A 387 2.91 3.91 18.82
N ALA A 388 2.65 5.16 19.17
CA ALA A 388 1.33 5.61 19.57
C ALA A 388 0.83 6.72 18.65
N ILE A 389 -0.49 6.77 18.48
CA ILE A 389 -1.15 7.80 17.68
C ILE A 389 -1.64 8.89 18.64
N PRO A 390 -1.13 10.12 18.53
CA PRO A 390 -1.60 11.21 19.37
C PRO A 390 -3.07 11.56 19.06
N PRO A 391 -3.84 12.00 20.07
CA PRO A 391 -5.19 12.51 19.85
C PRO A 391 -5.18 13.78 19.00
N LYS A 392 -6.33 14.13 18.44
CA LYS A 392 -6.51 15.27 17.51
C LYS A 392 -5.95 16.57 18.08
N GLU A 393 -6.20 16.83 19.36
CA GLU A 393 -5.77 18.04 20.06
C GLU A 393 -4.25 18.14 20.06
N GLN A 394 -3.56 17.05 20.41
CA GLN A 394 -2.10 17.00 20.38
C GLN A 394 -1.55 17.08 18.95
N MET A 395 -2.21 16.43 17.98
CA MET A 395 -1.84 16.51 16.57
C MET A 395 -1.80 17.95 16.05
N MET A 396 -2.75 18.79 16.45
CA MET A 396 -2.82 20.20 16.03
C MET A 396 -1.66 21.08 16.53
N HIS A 397 -0.88 20.61 17.51
CA HIS A 397 0.30 21.31 18.03
C HIS A 397 1.58 21.04 17.22
N TYR A 398 1.59 20.03 16.35
CA TYR A 398 2.74 19.78 15.47
C TYR A 398 2.66 20.67 14.23
N GLN A 399 3.75 21.36 13.92
CA GLN A 399 3.89 22.19 12.72
C GLN A 399 4.30 21.34 11.51
N LEU A 400 4.96 20.21 11.74
CA LEU A 400 5.31 19.24 10.72
C LEU A 400 4.92 17.83 11.16
N VAL A 401 4.12 17.15 10.35
CA VAL A 401 3.84 15.72 10.50
C VAL A 401 4.44 15.01 9.29
N LEU A 402 5.26 14.00 9.54
CA LEU A 402 5.88 13.16 8.51
C LEU A 402 5.43 11.71 8.68
N THR A 403 4.79 11.15 7.66
CA THR A 403 4.20 9.81 7.70
C THR A 403 4.33 9.10 6.36
N THR A 404 3.99 7.80 6.30
CA THR A 404 3.88 7.12 5.00
C THR A 404 2.51 7.40 4.39
N VAL A 405 2.37 7.29 3.07
CA VAL A 405 1.06 7.40 2.40
C VAL A 405 0.08 6.41 3.02
N GLU A 406 0.50 5.16 3.22
CA GLU A 406 -0.32 4.09 3.81
C GLU A 406 -0.76 4.38 5.26
N ASN A 407 0.08 5.05 6.05
CA ASN A 407 -0.28 5.38 7.43
C ASN A 407 -1.08 6.69 7.54
N ALA A 408 -1.12 7.51 6.49
CA ALA A 408 -1.87 8.77 6.48
C ALA A 408 -3.40 8.58 6.55
N SER A 409 -3.91 7.35 6.36
CA SER A 409 -5.34 7.00 6.57
C SER A 409 -5.82 7.42 7.94
N ILE A 410 -4.95 7.30 8.94
CA ILE A 410 -5.28 7.57 10.33
C ILE A 410 -5.67 9.03 10.58
N LEU A 411 -5.11 9.94 9.79
CA LEU A 411 -5.44 11.36 9.85
C LEU A 411 -6.89 11.62 9.43
N SER A 412 -7.43 10.78 8.55
CA SER A 412 -8.85 10.83 8.17
C SER A 412 -9.73 10.36 9.33
N SER A 413 -9.34 9.27 10.01
CA SER A 413 -10.05 8.76 11.19
C SER A 413 -10.04 9.76 12.35
N LEU A 414 -8.95 10.53 12.50
CA LEU A 414 -8.83 11.63 13.46
C LEU A 414 -9.52 12.93 13.01
N GLN A 415 -10.23 12.94 11.88
CA GLN A 415 -10.93 14.11 11.34
C GLN A 415 -10.01 15.33 11.17
N MET A 416 -8.80 15.13 10.65
CA MET A 416 -7.80 16.18 10.42
C MET A 416 -8.00 16.93 9.08
N HIS A 417 -9.20 16.91 8.53
CA HIS A 417 -9.53 17.59 7.27
C HIS A 417 -9.37 19.11 7.42
N GLY A 418 -8.67 19.74 6.48
CA GLY A 418 -8.45 21.20 6.49
C GLY A 418 -7.43 21.71 7.52
N VAL A 419 -6.77 20.82 8.28
CA VAL A 419 -5.80 21.23 9.31
C VAL A 419 -4.44 21.62 8.74
N PHE A 420 -3.99 20.91 7.70
CA PHE A 420 -2.69 21.14 7.07
C PHE A 420 -2.81 22.20 5.99
N THR A 421 -1.95 23.21 6.04
CA THR A 421 -1.86 24.26 5.03
C THR A 421 -1.06 23.81 3.82
N HIS A 422 -0.08 22.93 4.03
CA HIS A 422 0.78 22.39 2.99
C HIS A 422 0.87 20.88 3.08
N ILE A 423 0.88 20.25 1.90
CA ILE A 423 0.81 18.82 1.73
C ILE A 423 1.87 18.46 0.69
N PHE A 424 2.90 17.73 1.11
CA PHE A 424 3.95 17.23 0.22
C PHE A 424 3.85 15.71 0.13
N ILE A 425 3.84 15.23 -1.09
CA ILE A 425 3.92 13.81 -1.41
C ILE A 425 5.26 13.62 -2.11
N ASP A 426 6.19 12.98 -1.43
CA ASP A 426 7.47 12.62 -2.03
C ASP A 426 7.35 11.26 -2.74
N GLU A 427 8.16 11.10 -3.79
CA GLU A 427 8.18 9.90 -4.64
C GLU A 427 6.82 9.50 -5.24
N ALA A 428 5.96 10.49 -5.53
CA ALA A 428 4.61 10.28 -6.07
C ALA A 428 4.51 9.56 -7.44
N GLY A 429 5.65 9.13 -8.02
CA GLY A 429 5.75 8.41 -9.29
C GLY A 429 6.17 6.93 -9.22
N GLN A 430 6.54 6.41 -8.03
CA GLN A 430 6.78 4.98 -7.73
C GLN A 430 5.55 4.12 -7.39
#